data_AF-A0A5M6IH47-F1
#
_entry.id   AF-A0A5M6IH47-F1
#
_cell.length_a   1.000
_cell.length_b   1.000
_cell.length_c   1.000
_cell.angle_alpha   90.00
_cell.angle_beta   90.00
_cell.angle_gamma   90.00
#
_symmetry.space_group_name_H-M   'P 1'
#
loop_
_entity.id
_entity.type
_entity.pdbx_description
1 polymer ?
#
loop_
_entity_poly.entity_id
_entity_poly.type
_entity_poly.pdbx_seq_one_letter_code
_entity_poly.pdbx_strand_id
1 'polypeptide(L)'
;MTAPPGRALGPCPLCGRPMVDGPSVEWHHWIPRSRGGRDSAPVHRVCHRMIHRRFDSATLARTMNTPDALRTDPAMARFLAWVRKQPPEFVARTEDPAPRPQSGHRRRTRTRR
;
A
#
# COMPACT_ATOMS: atom_id res chain seq x y z
N MET A 1 -11.81 23.54 15.14
CA MET A 1 -10.78 22.85 15.94
C MET A 1 -9.73 22.33 14.97
N THR A 2 -8.70 23.13 14.67
CA THR A 2 -7.60 22.71 13.79
C THR A 2 -6.68 21.82 14.61
N ALA A 3 -6.52 20.55 14.22
CA ALA A 3 -5.53 19.66 14.84
C ALA A 3 -4.14 20.33 14.78
N PRO A 4 -3.30 20.21 15.82
CA PRO A 4 -1.94 20.73 15.77
C PRO A 4 -1.22 20.11 14.56
N PRO A 5 -0.38 20.87 13.83
CA PRO A 5 0.36 20.33 12.70
C PRO A 5 1.18 19.13 13.21
N GLY A 6 0.96 17.97 12.61
CA GLY A 6 1.63 16.74 12.99
C GLY A 6 3.16 16.87 12.87
N ARG A 7 3.88 16.00 13.57
CA ARG A 7 5.35 15.98 13.50
C ARG A 7 5.81 15.64 12.09
N ALA A 8 6.82 16.34 11.56
CA ALA A 8 7.46 15.96 10.30
C ALA A 8 8.16 14.59 10.43
N LEU A 9 7.83 13.65 9.53
CA LEU A 9 8.39 12.29 9.51
C LEU A 9 9.48 12.09 8.44
N GLY A 10 9.81 13.15 7.70
CA GLY A 10 10.75 13.11 6.59
C GLY A 10 10.10 12.81 5.24
N PRO A 11 10.89 12.63 4.16
CA PRO A 11 10.36 12.37 2.83
C PRO A 11 9.84 10.92 2.71
N CYS A 12 8.71 10.75 2.03
CA CYS A 12 8.19 9.42 1.70
C CYS A 12 9.18 8.67 0.81
N PRO A 13 9.57 7.44 1.15
CA PRO A 13 10.55 6.67 0.39
C PRO A 13 10.04 6.29 -1.01
N LEU A 14 8.75 6.41 -1.35
CA LEU A 14 8.31 6.19 -2.73
C LEU A 14 8.22 7.49 -3.53
N CYS A 15 7.37 8.41 -3.09
CA CYS A 15 7.08 9.61 -3.88
C CYS A 15 8.03 10.78 -3.58
N GLY A 16 8.77 10.77 -2.48
CA GLY A 16 9.70 11.84 -2.08
C GLY A 16 9.03 13.07 -1.45
N ARG A 17 7.70 13.12 -1.37
CA ARG A 17 6.97 14.21 -0.71
C ARG A 17 7.22 14.20 0.80
N PRO A 18 7.20 15.37 1.48
CA PRO A 18 7.26 15.41 2.93
C PRO A 18 6.05 14.66 3.53
N MET A 19 6.31 13.95 4.63
CA MET A 19 5.30 13.30 5.45
C MET A 19 5.12 14.07 6.75
N VAL A 20 3.86 14.25 7.12
CA VAL A 20 3.42 14.84 8.38
C VAL A 20 2.68 13.74 9.11
N ASP A 21 3.05 13.51 10.37
CA ASP A 21 2.39 12.52 11.22
C ASP A 21 0.88 12.79 11.29
N GLY A 22 0.09 11.72 11.24
CA GLY A 22 -1.37 11.83 11.18
C GLY A 22 -2.00 10.88 10.15
N PRO A 23 -3.25 11.15 9.73
CA PRO A 23 -4.09 10.17 9.00
C PRO A 23 -3.64 9.90 7.57
N SER A 24 -2.68 10.68 7.05
CA SER A 24 -2.14 10.52 5.71
C SER A 24 -0.95 9.56 5.62
N VAL A 25 -0.46 9.05 6.75
CA VAL A 25 0.73 8.19 6.85
C VAL A 25 0.37 6.84 7.45
N GLU A 26 0.92 5.76 6.89
CA GLU A 26 0.83 4.39 7.39
C GLU A 26 2.22 3.73 7.33
N TRP A 27 2.46 2.72 8.17
CA TRP A 27 3.72 1.97 8.17
C TRP A 27 3.64 0.78 7.21
N HIS A 28 4.57 0.72 6.26
CA HIS A 28 4.67 -0.39 5.32
C HIS A 28 5.86 -1.28 5.65
N HIS A 29 5.63 -2.59 5.66
CA HIS A 29 6.71 -3.59 5.76
C HIS A 29 7.11 -4.02 4.37
N TRP A 30 8.37 -3.80 3.99
CA TRP A 30 8.85 -4.09 2.64
C TRP A 30 8.86 -5.58 2.32
N ILE A 31 9.20 -6.38 3.34
CA ILE A 31 8.95 -7.82 3.36
C ILE A 31 7.73 -8.04 4.26
N PRO A 32 6.67 -8.73 3.80
CA PRO A 32 5.51 -9.01 4.64
C PRO A 32 5.89 -9.70 5.96
N ARG A 33 5.26 -9.31 7.08
CA ARG A 33 5.52 -9.92 8.40
C ARG A 33 5.37 -11.45 8.41
N SER A 34 4.42 -11.98 7.65
CA SER A 34 4.20 -13.43 7.49
C SER A 34 5.37 -14.16 6.80
N ARG A 35 6.28 -13.42 6.17
CA ARG A 35 7.52 -13.91 5.55
C ARG A 35 8.76 -13.52 6.36
N GLY A 36 8.60 -13.08 7.62
CA GLY A 36 9.68 -12.75 8.53
C GLY A 36 10.23 -11.32 8.41
N GLY A 37 9.57 -10.44 7.63
CA GLY A 37 10.02 -9.06 7.45
C GLY A 37 9.92 -8.22 8.73
N ARG A 38 10.98 -7.46 9.01
CA ARG A 38 11.11 -6.56 10.17
C ARG A 38 11.31 -5.10 9.75
N ASP A 39 11.85 -4.90 8.55
CA ASP A 39 12.09 -3.56 8.01
C ASP A 39 10.76 -2.93 7.60
N SER A 40 10.44 -1.83 8.26
CA SER A 40 9.27 -1.02 7.96
C SER A 40 9.63 0.46 7.94
N ALA A 41 8.90 1.23 7.17
CA ALA A 41 9.06 2.67 7.10
C ALA A 41 7.70 3.36 6.97
N PRO A 42 7.58 4.61 7.45
CA PRO A 42 6.41 5.42 7.16
C PRO A 42 6.32 5.71 5.66
N VAL A 43 5.12 5.58 5.13
CA VAL A 43 4.76 5.95 3.75
C VAL A 43 3.43 6.67 3.74
N HIS A 44 3.16 7.50 2.73
CA HIS A 44 1.80 8.02 2.56
C HIS A 44 0.82 6.86 2.33
N ARG A 45 -0.36 6.95 2.95
CA ARG A 45 -1.46 5.99 2.81
C ARG A 45 -1.83 5.71 1.35
N VAL A 46 -1.79 6.72 0.49
CA VAL A 46 -2.05 6.56 -0.94
C VAL A 46 -0.94 5.75 -1.64
N CYS A 47 0.32 5.91 -1.24
CA CYS A 47 1.44 5.13 -1.76
C CYS A 47 1.37 3.68 -1.24
N HIS A 48 1.01 3.51 0.03
CA HIS A 48 0.80 2.19 0.64
C HIS A 48 -0.25 1.37 -0.12
N ARG A 49 -1.41 1.98 -0.40
CA ARG A 49 -2.47 1.34 -1.18
C ARG A 49 -2.03 0.98 -2.60
N MET A 50 -1.22 1.83 -3.25
CA MET A 50 -0.70 1.52 -4.57
C MET A 50 0.23 0.31 -4.56
N ILE A 51 1.10 0.17 -3.54
CA ILE A 51 1.94 -1.03 -3.38
C ILE A 51 1.06 -2.29 -3.35
N HIS A 52 0.05 -2.32 -2.49
CA HIS A 52 -0.84 -3.47 -2.34
C HIS A 52 -1.79 -3.71 -3.51
N ARG A 53 -2.09 -2.67 -4.29
CA ARG A 53 -2.84 -2.83 -5.55
C ARG A 53 -1.97 -3.42 -6.65
N ARG A 54 -0.67 -3.09 -6.68
CA ARG A 54 0.25 -3.44 -7.77
C ARG A 54 0.97 -4.76 -7.56
N PHE A 55 1.24 -5.13 -6.31
CA PHE A 55 2.06 -6.28 -5.95
C PHE A 55 1.37 -7.12 -4.88
N ASP A 56 1.46 -8.44 -5.04
CA ASP A 56 1.08 -9.38 -4.00
C ASP A 56 2.23 -9.60 -3.00
N SER A 57 1.92 -10.23 -1.87
CA SER A 57 2.90 -10.51 -0.82
C SER A 57 4.06 -11.40 -1.28
N ALA A 58 3.85 -12.26 -2.29
CA ALA A 58 4.89 -13.15 -2.81
C ALA A 58 5.91 -12.38 -3.65
N THR A 59 5.44 -11.45 -4.50
CA THR A 59 6.29 -10.58 -5.32
C THR A 59 7.07 -9.61 -4.46
N LEU A 60 6.41 -8.98 -3.46
CA LEU A 60 7.08 -8.11 -2.50
C LEU A 60 8.20 -8.85 -1.77
N ALA A 61 7.97 -10.07 -1.29
CA ALA A 61 8.99 -10.83 -0.57
C ALA A 61 10.20 -11.27 -1.42
N ARG A 62 10.05 -11.38 -2.75
CA ARG A 62 11.09 -11.95 -3.62
C ARG A 62 11.88 -10.91 -4.40
N THR A 63 11.19 -9.94 -5.02
CA THR A 63 11.78 -9.05 -6.03
C THR A 63 11.48 -7.58 -5.82
N MET A 64 10.46 -7.23 -5.03
CA MET A 64 9.98 -5.86 -4.83
C MET A 64 10.00 -5.44 -3.35
N ASN A 65 11.04 -5.84 -2.62
CA ASN A 65 11.23 -5.63 -1.18
C ASN A 65 12.00 -4.35 -0.83
N THR A 66 12.20 -3.44 -1.78
CA THR A 66 12.86 -2.15 -1.53
C THR A 66 12.13 -1.02 -2.24
N PRO A 67 12.19 0.22 -1.72
CA PRO A 67 11.63 1.38 -2.41
C PRO A 67 12.19 1.54 -3.81
N ASP A 68 13.49 1.34 -4.00
CA ASP A 68 14.14 1.46 -5.31
C ASP A 68 13.59 0.45 -6.31
N ALA A 69 13.46 -0.83 -5.92
CA ALA A 69 12.86 -1.85 -6.77
C ALA A 69 11.42 -1.49 -7.17
N LEU A 70 10.60 -1.05 -6.20
CA LEU A 70 9.22 -0.63 -6.44
C LEU A 70 9.14 0.54 -7.44
N ARG A 71 10.09 1.48 -7.40
CA ARG A 71 10.14 2.61 -8.34
C ARG A 71 10.51 2.21 -9.77
N THR A 72 11.12 1.03 -9.99
CA THR A 72 11.46 0.55 -11.34
C THR A 72 10.24 0.07 -12.13
N ASP A 73 9.14 -0.28 -11.44
CA ASP A 73 7.90 -0.68 -12.13
C ASP A 73 7.29 0.51 -12.89
N PRO A 74 7.02 0.39 -14.21
CA PRO A 74 6.50 1.51 -15.01
C PRO A 74 5.16 2.05 -14.52
N ALA A 75 4.27 1.18 -14.01
CA ALA A 75 2.96 1.61 -13.51
C ALA A 75 3.10 2.35 -12.17
N MET A 76 3.95 1.86 -11.27
CA MET A 76 4.33 2.57 -10.04
C MET A 76 4.97 3.92 -10.37
N ALA A 77 5.95 3.97 -11.28
CA ALA A 77 6.62 5.22 -11.66
C ALA A 77 5.64 6.29 -12.18
N ARG A 78 4.68 5.90 -13.05
CA ARG A 78 3.62 6.79 -13.54
C ARG A 78 2.73 7.31 -12.41
N PHE A 79 2.35 6.43 -11.49
CA PHE A 79 1.59 6.83 -10.31
C PHE A 79 2.38 7.81 -9.43
N LEU A 80 3.67 7.55 -9.20
CA LEU A 80 4.53 8.40 -8.38
C LEU A 80 4.73 9.79 -9.01
N ALA A 81 4.85 9.87 -10.34
CA ALA A 81 4.92 11.14 -11.05
C ALA A 81 3.64 11.99 -10.88
N TRP A 82 2.48 11.35 -10.82
CA TRP A 82 1.21 12.03 -10.55
C TRP A 82 1.06 12.42 -9.07
N VAL A 83 1.34 11.50 -8.13
CA VAL A 83 1.11 11.73 -6.70
C VAL A 83 2.04 12.81 -6.13
N ARG A 84 3.23 12.99 -6.71
CA ARG A 84 4.16 14.09 -6.38
C ARG A 84 3.55 15.47 -6.52
N LYS A 85 2.53 15.63 -7.36
CA LYS A 85 1.84 16.91 -7.60
C LYS A 85 0.71 17.19 -6.61
N GLN A 86 0.36 16.22 -5.76
CA GLN A 86 -0.74 16.35 -4.79
C GLN A 86 -0.23 16.89 -3.43
N PRO A 87 -1.08 17.53 -2.61
CA PRO A 87 -0.70 18.04 -1.29
C PRO A 87 -0.12 16.95 -0.36
N PRO A 88 0.83 17.25 0.54
CA PRO A 88 1.51 16.28 1.42
C PRO A 88 0.58 15.37 2.23
N GLU A 89 -0.56 15.88 2.66
CA GLU A 89 -1.55 15.14 3.45
C GLU A 89 -2.67 14.51 2.59
N PHE A 90 -2.54 14.55 1.26
CA PHE A 90 -3.52 13.97 0.35
C PHE A 90 -3.75 12.49 0.63
N VAL A 91 -5.00 12.14 0.91
CA VAL A 91 -5.49 10.77 1.00
C VAL A 91 -6.48 10.56 -0.15
N ALA A 92 -6.21 9.57 -1.00
CA ALA A 92 -7.18 9.19 -2.01
C ALA A 92 -8.45 8.64 -1.32
N ARG A 93 -9.63 9.10 -1.73
CA ARG A 93 -10.87 8.42 -1.36
C ARG A 93 -10.83 7.03 -2.00
N THR A 94 -10.74 6.00 -1.17
CA THR A 94 -11.14 4.65 -1.58
C THR A 94 -12.63 4.59 -1.33
N GLU A 95 -13.42 4.48 -2.40
CA GLU A 95 -14.69 3.78 -2.29
C GLU A 95 -14.34 2.34 -1.91
N ASP A 96 -14.99 1.77 -0.91
CA ASP A 96 -14.74 0.39 -0.51
C ASP A 96 -15.01 -0.52 -1.73
N PRO A 97 -14.04 -1.37 -2.14
CA PRO A 97 -14.33 -2.35 -3.17
C PRO A 97 -15.45 -3.25 -2.68
N ALA A 98 -16.49 -3.42 -3.49
CA ALA A 98 -17.63 -4.26 -3.16
C ALA A 98 -17.16 -5.62 -2.59
N PRO A 99 -17.82 -6.13 -1.54
CA PRO A 99 -17.40 -7.37 -0.89
C PRO A 99 -17.26 -8.49 -1.91
N ARG A 100 -16.12 -9.18 -1.87
CA ARG A 100 -15.83 -10.31 -2.75
C ARG A 100 -16.90 -11.38 -2.52
N PRO A 101 -17.58 -11.90 -3.57
CA PRO A 101 -18.53 -12.98 -3.37
C PRO A 101 -17.77 -14.17 -2.77
N GLN A 102 -18.19 -14.62 -1.58
CA GLN A 102 -17.62 -15.77 -0.92
C GLN A 102 -17.80 -16.98 -1.85
N SER A 103 -16.72 -17.59 -2.30
CA SER A 103 -16.75 -18.80 -3.12
C SER A 103 -17.41 -19.93 -2.31
N GLY A 104 -18.72 -20.08 -2.48
CA GLY A 104 -19.51 -21.14 -1.85
C GLY A 104 -18.97 -22.49 -2.28
N HIS A 105 -18.51 -23.28 -1.32
CA HIS A 105 -18.22 -24.70 -1.51
C HIS A 105 -19.53 -25.39 -1.93
N ARG A 106 -19.71 -25.64 -3.24
CA ARG A 106 -20.79 -26.51 -3.73
C ARG A 106 -20.55 -27.91 -3.19
N ARG A 107 -21.27 -28.29 -2.13
CA ARG A 107 -21.37 -29.68 -1.68
C ARG A 107 -21.95 -30.50 -2.84
N ARG A 108 -21.12 -31.33 -3.47
CA ARG A 108 -21.56 -32.34 -4.44
C ARG A 108 -22.37 -33.38 -3.67
N THR A 109 -23.70 -33.38 -3.83
CA THR A 109 -24.53 -34.51 -3.42
C THR A 109 -24.16 -35.70 -4.30
N ARG A 110 -23.57 -36.74 -3.70
CA ARG A 110 -23.37 -38.04 -4.33
C ARG A 110 -24.72 -38.75 -4.34
N THR A 111 -25.39 -38.82 -5.48
CA THR A 111 -26.48 -39.77 -5.70
C THR A 111 -25.88 -41.17 -5.60
N ARG A 112 -26.23 -41.92 -4.54
CA ARG A 112 -25.97 -43.36 -4.47
C ARG A 112 -27.11 -44.08 -5.21
N ARG A 113 -26.68 -45.08 -5.96
CA ARG A 113 -27.45 -45.97 -6.83
C ARG A 113 -28.31 -46.94 -6.04
#